data_AF-A0A7D6BUR6-F1
#
_entry.id   AF-A0A7D6BUR6-F1
#
_cell.length_a   1.000
_cell.length_b   1.000
_cell.length_c   1.000
_cell.angle_alpha   90.00
_cell.angle_beta   90.00
_cell.angle_gamma   90.00
#
_symmetry.space_group_name_H-M   'P 1'
#
loop_
_entity.id
_entity.type
_entity.pdbx_description
1 polymer ?
#
loop_
_entity_poly.entity_id
_entity_poly.type
_entity_poly.pdbx_seq_one_letter_code
_entity_poly.pdbx_strand_id
1 'polypeptide(L)'
;MNGDNGVQLYSAHARELRHTQQHKVMKFVEYGCVEYDRENRVFLCKPIEGYNSTTYEIRNSKEFEWECNCQGFQSAKRRYEKDPNAGLPSCSHVGAVWEWVKQHNLIKVRQSVRDGLQLTLMEESA
;
A
#
# COMPACT_ATOMS: atom_id res chain seq x y z
N MET A 1 -15.18 6.68 -7.39
CA MET A 1 -15.52 5.52 -6.55
C MET A 1 -14.88 5.72 -5.19
N ASN A 2 -15.67 6.10 -4.19
CA ASN A 2 -15.20 6.39 -2.82
C ASN A 2 -15.25 5.11 -1.99
N GLY A 3 -14.12 4.41 -1.89
CA GLY A 3 -13.93 3.23 -1.03
C GLY A 3 -13.44 3.61 0.37
N ASP A 4 -14.08 4.60 1.00
CA ASP A 4 -13.83 4.86 2.42
C ASP A 4 -14.68 3.88 3.24
N ASN A 5 -14.10 2.73 3.58
CA ASN A 5 -14.78 1.74 4.40
C ASN A 5 -14.95 2.18 5.86
N GLY A 6 -14.64 3.43 6.24
CA GLY A 6 -15.03 4.03 7.53
C GLY A 6 -14.56 3.28 8.78
N VAL A 7 -13.68 2.26 8.64
CA VAL A 7 -13.25 1.40 9.74
C VAL A 7 -12.28 2.19 10.59
N GLN A 8 -12.81 2.84 11.62
CA GLN A 8 -12.06 3.45 12.70
C GLN A 8 -11.49 2.35 13.60
N LEU A 9 -10.25 2.51 14.05
CA LEU A 9 -9.61 1.55 14.93
C LEU A 9 -9.74 2.00 16.38
N TYR A 10 -10.17 1.10 17.26
CA TYR A 10 -10.22 1.37 18.69
C TYR A 10 -8.79 1.42 19.25
N SER A 11 -8.38 2.59 19.75
CA SER A 11 -7.13 2.73 20.50
C SER A 11 -7.39 2.36 21.95
N ALA A 12 -6.86 1.22 22.41
CA ALA A 12 -7.00 0.81 23.81
C ALA A 12 -6.31 1.78 24.79
N HIS A 13 -5.23 2.44 24.34
CA HIS A 13 -4.49 3.42 25.13
C HIS A 13 -5.24 4.76 25.28
N ALA A 14 -5.88 5.23 24.21
CA ALA A 14 -6.64 6.50 24.21
C ALA A 14 -8.15 6.32 24.48
N ARG A 15 -8.61 5.07 24.62
CA ARG A 15 -10.02 4.66 24.83
C ARG A 15 -11.01 5.27 23.84
N GLU A 16 -10.60 5.47 22.60
CA GLU A 16 -11.42 6.10 21.58
C GLU A 16 -11.18 5.49 20.19
N LEU A 17 -12.19 5.61 19.33
CA LEU A 17 -12.09 5.26 17.92
C LEU A 17 -11.22 6.31 17.23
N ARG A 18 -10.00 5.93 16.85
CA ARG A 18 -9.04 6.81 16.17
C ARG A 18 -8.66 6.24 14.82
N HIS A 19 -8.57 7.14 13.84
CA HIS A 19 -7.93 6.98 12.53
C HIS A 19 -8.46 5.81 11.66
N THR A 20 -8.88 6.13 10.44
CA THR A 20 -9.32 5.13 9.47
C THR A 20 -8.14 4.28 8.98
N GLN A 21 -8.41 3.11 8.40
CA GLN A 21 -7.38 2.34 7.69
C GLN A 21 -6.65 3.17 6.63
N GLN A 22 -7.35 4.12 5.98
CA GLN A 22 -6.75 5.07 5.05
C GLN A 22 -5.72 5.98 5.73
N HIS A 23 -5.99 6.48 6.94
CA HIS A 23 -5.01 7.30 7.66
C HIS A 23 -3.71 6.53 7.91
N LYS A 24 -3.79 5.24 8.27
CA LYS A 24 -2.60 4.38 8.45
C LYS A 24 -1.85 4.16 7.14
N VAL A 25 -2.57 3.89 6.05
CA VAL A 25 -1.99 3.78 4.70
C VAL A 25 -1.20 5.04 4.37
N MET A 26 -1.81 6.22 4.55
CA MET A 26 -1.15 7.49 4.26
C MET A 26 0.11 7.68 5.11
N LYS A 27 0.09 7.29 6.38
CA LYS A 27 1.28 7.36 7.25
C LYS A 27 2.41 6.46 6.77
N PHE A 28 2.13 5.21 6.37
CA PHE A 28 3.18 4.34 5.81
C PHE A 28 3.81 4.93 4.55
N VAL A 29 3.01 5.56 3.68
CA VAL A 29 3.50 6.17 2.44
C VAL A 29 4.27 7.47 2.72
N GLU A 30 3.75 8.34 3.60
CA GLU A 30 4.38 9.61 4.00
C GLU A 30 5.77 9.39 4.64
N TYR A 31 5.91 8.35 5.45
CA TYR A 31 7.17 8.02 6.13
C TYR A 31 8.11 7.16 5.28
N GLY A 32 7.75 6.86 4.02
CA GLY A 32 8.59 6.05 3.14
C GLY A 32 8.79 4.61 3.63
N CYS A 33 7.81 4.05 4.34
CA CYS A 33 7.93 2.71 4.95
C CYS A 33 7.82 1.56 3.94
N VAL A 34 7.41 1.82 2.69
CA VAL A 34 7.25 0.78 1.66
C VAL A 34 8.48 0.73 0.77
N GLU A 35 9.07 -0.47 0.68
CA GLU A 35 10.24 -0.76 -0.15
C GLU A 35 9.97 -2.00 -1.01
N TYR A 36 10.49 -2.02 -2.24
CA TYR A 36 10.45 -3.22 -3.08
C TYR A 36 11.80 -3.95 -3.04
N ASP A 37 11.79 -5.15 -2.46
CA ASP A 37 12.92 -6.07 -2.48
C ASP A 37 12.93 -6.83 -3.81
N ARG A 38 13.91 -6.49 -4.66
CA ARG A 38 14.08 -7.07 -5.99
C ARG A 38 14.58 -8.51 -5.96
N GLU A 39 15.34 -8.89 -4.93
CA GLU A 39 15.93 -10.23 -4.82
C GLU A 39 14.83 -11.24 -4.53
N ASN A 40 14.04 -10.97 -3.50
CA ASN A 40 12.95 -11.86 -3.08
C ASN A 40 11.63 -11.60 -3.84
N ARG A 41 11.58 -10.57 -4.67
CA ARG A 41 10.40 -10.12 -5.43
C ARG A 41 9.19 -9.87 -4.51
N VAL A 42 9.44 -9.18 -3.40
CA VAL A 42 8.43 -8.84 -2.40
C VAL A 42 8.42 -7.36 -2.09
N PHE A 43 7.29 -6.85 -1.64
CA PHE A 43 7.23 -5.56 -0.98
C PHE A 43 7.43 -5.74 0.51
N LEU A 44 8.25 -4.89 1.10
CA LEU A 44 8.46 -4.78 2.54
C LEU A 44 7.76 -3.52 3.02
N CYS A 45 6.88 -3.66 4.01
CA CYS A 45 6.31 -2.54 4.74
C CYS A 45 6.99 -2.48 6.12
N LYS A 46 7.96 -1.57 6.23
CA LYS A 46 8.73 -1.30 7.45
C LYS A 46 7.84 -0.67 8.52
N PRO A 47 8.19 -0.83 9.80
CA PRO A 47 7.48 -0.17 10.88
C PRO A 47 7.61 1.35 10.81
N ILE A 48 6.62 2.04 11.37
CA ILE A 48 6.71 3.45 11.73
C ILE A 48 7.38 3.51 13.10
N GLU A 49 8.50 4.23 13.18
CA GLU A 49 9.28 4.38 14.41
C GLU A 49 8.39 4.89 15.57
N GLY A 50 8.47 4.22 16.72
CA GLY A 50 7.67 4.55 17.91
C GLY A 50 6.20 4.07 17.88
N TYR A 51 5.72 3.51 16.77
CA TYR A 51 4.35 2.98 16.65
C TYR A 51 4.31 1.44 16.61
N ASN A 52 5.16 0.83 15.80
CA ASN A 52 5.31 -0.63 15.71
C ASN A 52 6.78 -1.02 15.49
N SER A 53 7.09 -2.32 15.57
CA SER A 53 8.47 -2.84 15.43
C SER A 53 8.63 -3.89 14.33
N THR A 54 7.53 -4.36 13.73
CA THR A 54 7.54 -5.46 12.78
C THR A 54 7.53 -4.96 11.33
N THR A 55 8.43 -5.52 10.52
CA THR A 55 8.38 -5.41 9.05
C THR A 55 7.47 -6.51 8.51
N TYR A 56 6.55 -6.15 7.63
CA TYR A 56 5.64 -7.10 6.99
C TYR A 56 6.02 -7.31 5.52
N GLU A 57 5.86 -8.53 5.06
CA GLU A 57 6.05 -8.90 3.66
C GLU A 57 4.71 -8.89 2.93
N ILE A 58 4.72 -8.34 1.72
CA ILE A 58 3.58 -8.29 0.81
C ILE A 58 4.01 -8.88 -0.53
N ARG A 59 3.32 -9.94 -0.95
CA ARG A 59 3.63 -10.72 -2.16
C ARG A 59 2.50 -10.58 -3.16
N ASN A 60 2.83 -10.68 -4.45
CA ASN A 60 1.79 -10.74 -5.48
C ASN A 60 1.01 -12.05 -5.36
N SER A 61 -0.31 -11.96 -5.41
CA SER A 61 -1.22 -13.11 -5.34
C SER A 61 -2.11 -13.12 -6.58
N LYS A 62 -2.29 -14.28 -7.20
CA LYS A 62 -3.25 -14.42 -8.31
C LYS A 62 -4.71 -14.26 -7.87
N GLU A 63 -4.98 -14.55 -6.60
CA GLU A 63 -6.34 -14.57 -6.06
C GLU A 63 -6.75 -13.21 -5.49
N PHE A 64 -5.83 -12.55 -4.78
CA PHE A 64 -6.11 -11.30 -4.06
C PHE A 64 -5.36 -10.08 -4.59
N GLU A 65 -4.61 -10.25 -5.69
CA GLU A 65 -3.64 -9.31 -6.22
C GLU A 65 -2.41 -9.10 -5.31
N TRP A 66 -2.64 -8.88 -4.01
CA TRP A 66 -1.62 -8.77 -2.97
C TRP A 66 -1.98 -9.58 -1.74
N GLU A 67 -0.98 -10.25 -1.17
CA GLU A 67 -1.11 -10.99 0.09
C GLU A 67 -0.07 -10.50 1.09
N CYS A 68 -0.52 -10.19 2.32
CA CYS A 68 0.34 -9.72 3.40
C CYS A 68 0.43 -10.76 4.53
N ASN A 69 1.61 -10.92 5.12
CA ASN A 69 1.83 -11.82 6.25
C ASN A 69 1.35 -11.28 7.60
N CYS A 70 0.79 -10.07 7.67
CA CYS A 70 0.32 -9.50 8.94
C CYS A 70 -0.94 -10.20 9.47
N GLN A 71 -1.10 -10.22 10.80
CA GLN A 71 -2.25 -10.83 11.47
C GLN A 71 -3.60 -10.31 10.92
N GLY A 72 -3.68 -9.01 10.62
CA GLY A 72 -4.90 -8.38 10.10
C GLY A 72 -5.33 -8.98 8.76
N PHE A 73 -4.39 -9.13 7.83
CA PHE A 73 -4.67 -9.74 6.52
C PHE A 73 -5.01 -11.23 6.67
N GLN A 74 -4.21 -11.98 7.45
CA GLN A 74 -4.43 -13.42 7.66
C GLN A 74 -5.80 -13.70 8.30
N SER A 75 -6.26 -12.81 9.19
CA SER A 75 -7.60 -12.91 9.77
C SER A 75 -8.70 -12.57 8.77
N ALA A 76 -8.47 -11.61 7.87
CA ALA A 76 -9.41 -11.30 6.79
C ALA A 76 -9.48 -12.45 5.76
N LYS A 77 -8.35 -13.06 5.40
CA LYS A 77 -8.25 -14.22 4.52
C LYS A 77 -9.06 -15.41 5.06
N ARG A 78 -8.87 -15.76 6.33
CA ARG A 78 -9.68 -16.82 6.98
C ARG A 78 -11.18 -16.53 7.01
N ARG A 79 -11.60 -15.25 7.02
CA ARG A 79 -13.03 -14.89 6.93
C ARG A 79 -13.55 -15.08 5.51
N TYR A 80 -12.78 -14.63 4.52
CA TYR A 80 -13.10 -14.82 3.10
C TYR A 80 -13.20 -16.31 2.73
N GLU A 81 -12.30 -17.15 3.22
CA GLU A 81 -12.33 -18.60 3.00
C GLU A 81 -13.61 -19.28 3.56
N LYS A 82 -14.22 -18.69 4.60
CA LYS A 82 -15.47 -19.19 5.19
C LYS A 82 -16.70 -18.61 4.51
N ASP A 83 -16.64 -17.35 4.12
CA ASP A 83 -17.70 -16.63 3.43
C ASP A 83 -17.09 -15.66 2.41
N PRO A 84 -17.06 -16.04 1.12
CA PRO A 84 -16.53 -15.18 0.07
C PRO A 84 -17.29 -13.84 -0.08
N ASN A 85 -18.51 -13.74 0.44
CA ASN A 85 -19.28 -12.49 0.41
C ASN A 85 -18.83 -11.48 1.49
N ALA A 86 -17.98 -11.88 2.42
CA ALA A 86 -17.43 -11.01 3.47
C ALA A 86 -16.46 -9.94 2.94
N GLY A 87 -16.16 -9.96 1.64
CA GLY A 87 -15.27 -9.03 0.97
C GLY A 87 -13.83 -9.52 0.88
N LEU A 88 -13.08 -8.97 -0.08
CA LEU A 88 -11.69 -9.39 -0.32
C LEU A 88 -10.80 -9.09 0.88
N PRO A 89 -9.85 -9.99 1.21
CA PRO A 89 -8.89 -9.75 2.29
C PRO A 89 -8.05 -8.49 2.04
N SER A 90 -7.97 -7.61 3.04
CA SER A 90 -7.19 -6.38 2.94
C SER A 90 -6.67 -5.93 4.30
N CYS A 91 -5.58 -5.16 4.29
CA CYS A 91 -4.99 -4.51 5.45
C CYS A 91 -4.31 -3.19 5.05
N SER A 92 -3.91 -2.38 6.04
CA SER A 92 -3.23 -1.11 5.76
C SER A 92 -1.87 -1.27 5.07
N HIS A 93 -1.16 -2.40 5.23
CA HIS A 93 0.10 -2.63 4.50
C HIS A 93 -0.15 -2.89 3.01
N VAL A 94 -1.19 -3.67 2.66
CA VAL A 94 -1.62 -3.86 1.27
C VAL A 94 -2.06 -2.54 0.65
N GLY A 95 -2.84 -1.74 1.40
CA GLY A 95 -3.21 -0.39 0.97
C GLY A 95 -2.00 0.53 0.74
N ALA A 96 -0.96 0.43 1.59
CA ALA A 96 0.27 1.20 1.42
C ALA A 96 1.05 0.79 0.18
N VAL A 97 1.15 -0.51 -0.13
CA VAL A 97 1.77 -1.00 -1.38
C VAL A 97 1.01 -0.48 -2.60
N TRP A 98 -0.31 -0.51 -2.57
CA TRP A 98 -1.15 0.04 -3.64
C TRP A 98 -0.87 1.52 -3.92
N GLU A 99 -0.91 2.35 -2.87
CA GLU A 99 -0.64 3.78 -3.02
C GLU A 99 0.82 4.04 -3.44
N TRP A 100 1.77 3.27 -2.92
CA TRP A 100 3.18 3.35 -3.35
C TRP A 100 3.34 3.03 -4.83
N VAL A 101 2.74 1.94 -5.33
CA VAL A 101 2.81 1.53 -6.75
C VAL A 101 2.19 2.60 -7.65
N LYS A 102 1.04 3.14 -7.25
CA LYS A 102 0.38 4.24 -7.96
C LYS A 102 1.27 5.47 -8.04
N GLN A 103 1.88 5.89 -6.93
CA GLN A 103 2.79 7.04 -6.91
C GLN A 103 4.03 6.79 -7.79
N HIS A 104 4.64 5.61 -7.72
CA HIS A 104 5.82 5.28 -8.51
C HIS A 104 5.52 5.16 -10.01
N ASN A 105 4.35 4.64 -10.38
CA ASN A 105 3.91 4.61 -11.77
C ASN A 105 3.63 6.02 -12.30
N LEU A 106 3.01 6.90 -11.52
CA LEU A 106 2.81 8.30 -11.89
C LEU A 106 4.14 9.04 -12.09
N ILE A 107 5.13 8.78 -11.22
CA ILE A 107 6.48 9.35 -11.37
C ILE A 107 7.13 8.88 -12.67
N LYS A 108 7.07 7.58 -12.98
CA LYS A 108 7.59 7.03 -14.23
C LYS A 108 6.95 7.67 -15.46
N VAL A 109 5.61 7.76 -15.49
CA VAL A 109 4.89 8.38 -16.60
C VAL A 109 5.31 9.85 -16.77
N ARG A 110 5.41 10.62 -15.68
CA ARG A 110 5.87 12.01 -15.73
C ARG A 110 7.30 12.15 -16.26
N GLN A 111 8.19 11.25 -15.87
CA GLN A 111 9.56 11.21 -16.40
C GLN A 111 9.55 10.93 -17.90
N SER A 112 8.84 9.90 -18.35
CA SER A 112 8.74 9.57 -19.78
C SER A 112 8.17 10.72 -20.62
N VAL A 113 7.16 11.44 -20.11
CA VAL A 113 6.60 12.64 -20.79
C VAL A 113 7.63 13.77 -20.87
N ARG A 114 8.38 14.02 -19.78
CA ARG A 114 9.44 15.04 -19.75
C ARG A 114 10.55 14.72 -20.75
N ASP A 115 11.00 13.47 -20.77
CA ASP A 115 12.07 13.01 -21.65
C ASP A 115 11.64 13.11 -23.12
N GLY A 116 10.39 12.75 -23.43
CA GLY A 116 9.82 12.90 -24.77
C GLY A 116 9.73 14.36 -25.23
N LEU A 117 9.25 15.28 -24.37
CA LEU A 117 9.18 16.72 -24.67
C LEU A 117 10.57 17.31 -24.93
N GLN A 118 11.58 16.90 -24.16
CA GLN A 118 12.94 17.40 -24.32
C GLN A 118 13.55 16.95 -25.67
N LEU A 119 13.27 15.72 -26.11
CA LEU A 119 13.68 15.23 -27.42
C LEU A 119 13.05 16.05 -28.56
N THR A 120 11.73 16.30 -28.51
CA THR A 120 11.05 17.10 -29.53
C THR A 120 11.61 18.53 -29.64
N LEU A 121 11.87 19.19 -28.51
CA LEU A 121 12.44 20.54 -28.50
C LEU A 121 13.88 20.60 -29.03
N MET A 122 14.66 19.53 -28.86
CA MET A 122 16.01 19.41 -29.43
C MET A 122 15.97 19.19 -30.94
N GLU A 123 14.99 18.45 -31.46
CA GLU A 123 14.78 18.24 -32.89
C GLU A 123 14.30 19.50 -33.63
N GLU A 124 13.50 20.35 -32.98
CA GLU A 124 13.05 21.63 -33.55
C GLU A 124 14.12 22.73 -33.54
N SER A 125 15.20 22.54 -32.76
CA SER A 125 16.30 23.51 -32.63
C SER A 125 17.53 23.15 -33.47
N ALA A 126 17.45 22.11 -34.30
CA ALA A 126 18.51 21.62 -35.19
C ALA A 126 18.20 21.96 -36.66
#